data_AF-A0A8S9ZDJ1-F1
#
_entry.id   AF-A0A8S9ZDJ1-F1
#
_cell.length_a   1.000
_cell.length_b   1.000
_cell.length_c   1.000
_cell.angle_alpha   90.00
_cell.angle_beta   90.00
_cell.angle_gamma   90.00
#
_symmetry.space_group_name_H-M   'P 1'
#
loop_
_entity.id
_entity.type
_entity.pdbx_description
1 polymer ?
#
loop_
_entity_poly.entity_id
_entity_poly.type
_entity_poly.pdbx_seq_one_letter_code
_entity_poly.pdbx_strand_id
1 'polypeptide(L)'
;MEKRMEECADEIMSERNVCGVLCTDTNGALFVSRGTLVSQDCAGIISQLANKAALTDPSLRSLAVSLSGSANSPTASSASLTKNKTTTNQESKLLVKTNGVITVAVHVCK
;
A
#
# COMPACT_ATOMS: atom_id res chain seq x y z
N MET A 1 -2.25 -4.96 -22.31
CA MET A 1 -3.15 -4.51 -21.23
C MET A 1 -2.38 -3.81 -20.12
N GLU A 2 -1.10 -4.15 -19.92
CA GLU A 2 -0.21 -3.57 -18.89
C GLU A 2 0.13 -2.10 -19.11
N LYS A 3 0.24 -1.63 -20.37
CA LYS A 3 0.61 -0.24 -20.69
C LYS A 3 -0.24 0.82 -19.98
N ARG A 4 -1.56 0.62 -19.91
CA ARG A 4 -2.46 1.57 -19.20
C ARG A 4 -2.27 1.58 -17.70
N MET A 5 -1.85 0.45 -17.12
CA MET A 5 -1.58 0.34 -15.68
C MET A 5 -0.23 0.96 -15.33
N GLU A 6 0.76 0.84 -16.22
CA GLU A 6 2.03 1.58 -16.11
C GLU A 6 1.81 3.09 -16.22
N GLU A 7 1.05 3.55 -17.23
CA GLU A 7 0.68 4.97 -17.38
C GLU A 7 -0.05 5.48 -16.13
N CYS A 8 -1.02 4.72 -15.60
CA CYS A 8 -1.72 5.05 -14.37
C CYS A 8 -0.78 5.13 -13.14
N ALA A 9 0.18 4.21 -13.04
CA ALA A 9 1.16 4.23 -11.97
C ALA A 9 2.10 5.44 -12.06
N ASP A 10 2.50 5.82 -13.28
CA ASP A 10 3.33 7.00 -13.53
C ASP A 10 2.56 8.29 -13.23
N GLU A 11 1.26 8.36 -13.56
CA GLU A 11 0.37 9.46 -13.17
C GLU A 11 0.25 9.59 -11.65
N ILE A 12 0.02 8.49 -10.92
CA ILE A 12 -0.06 8.49 -9.45
C ILE A 12 1.27 8.93 -8.83
N MET A 13 2.41 8.50 -9.39
CA MET A 13 3.74 8.95 -8.95
C MET A 13 4.00 10.43 -9.19
N SER A 14 3.27 11.06 -10.12
CA SER A 14 3.38 12.50 -10.38
C SER A 14 2.64 13.35 -9.35
N GLU A 15 1.76 12.75 -8.53
CA GLU A 15 1.07 13.45 -7.46
C GLU A 15 2.03 13.92 -6.37
N ARG A 16 1.77 15.11 -5.81
CA ARG A 16 2.58 15.63 -4.71
C ARG A 16 2.45 14.69 -3.51
N ASN A 17 3.59 14.41 -2.88
CA ASN A 17 3.69 13.57 -1.68
C ASN A 17 3.58 12.06 -1.95
N VAL A 18 3.45 11.60 -3.21
CA VAL A 18 3.53 10.17 -3.52
C VAL A 18 5.00 9.78 -3.72
N CYS A 19 5.44 8.80 -2.93
CA CYS A 19 6.80 8.26 -2.96
C CYS A 19 6.91 6.92 -3.66
N GLY A 20 5.81 6.17 -3.75
CA GLY A 20 5.82 4.85 -4.37
C GLY A 20 4.41 4.33 -4.61
N VAL A 21 4.27 3.51 -5.65
CA VAL A 21 3.04 2.78 -5.95
C VAL A 21 3.40 1.34 -6.30
N LEU A 22 2.52 0.41 -5.92
CA LEU A 22 2.64 -1.00 -6.25
C LEU A 22 1.25 -1.58 -6.53
N CYS A 23 1.14 -2.36 -7.60
CA CYS A 23 -0.06 -3.11 -7.95
C CYS A 23 0.27 -4.61 -7.97
N THR A 24 -0.53 -5.40 -7.28
CA THR A 24 -0.36 -6.86 -7.18
C THR A 24 -1.70 -7.59 -7.21
N ASP A 25 -1.70 -8.88 -7.49
CA ASP A 25 -2.89 -9.72 -7.33
C ASP A 25 -3.05 -10.24 -5.89
N THR A 26 -4.07 -11.07 -5.65
CA THR A 26 -4.31 -11.71 -4.35
C THR A 26 -3.23 -12.73 -3.96
N ASN A 27 -2.39 -13.18 -4.89
CA ASN A 27 -1.33 -14.16 -4.68
C ASN A 27 0.04 -13.51 -4.47
N GLY A 28 0.15 -12.19 -4.64
CA GLY A 28 1.42 -11.47 -4.58
C GLY A 28 2.17 -11.40 -5.92
N ALA A 29 1.53 -11.75 -7.04
CA ALA A 29 2.08 -11.50 -8.37
C ALA A 29 2.16 -10.00 -8.59
N LEU A 30 3.38 -9.48 -8.80
CA LEU A 30 3.61 -8.07 -9.05
C LEU A 30 3.21 -7.73 -10.48
N PHE A 31 2.36 -6.71 -10.63
CA PHE A 31 2.02 -6.17 -11.95
C PHE A 31 2.81 -4.91 -12.27
N VAL A 32 2.91 -4.00 -11.30
CA VAL A 32 3.59 -2.72 -11.48
C VAL A 32 4.14 -2.25 -10.15
N SER A 33 5.34 -1.67 -10.17
CA SER A 33 5.89 -0.97 -9.03
C SER A 33 6.68 0.26 -9.47
N ARG A 34 6.68 1.30 -8.63
CA ARG A 34 7.45 2.53 -8.82
C ARG A 34 7.89 3.11 -7.46
N GLY A 35 8.92 3.94 -7.50
CA GLY A 35 9.35 4.75 -6.36
C GLY A 35 9.94 3.93 -5.23
N THR A 36 9.46 4.08 -4.00
CA THR A 36 9.98 3.37 -2.82
C THR A 36 9.48 1.92 -2.70
N LEU A 37 8.49 1.52 -3.50
CA LEU A 37 7.83 0.20 -3.41
C LEU A 37 8.30 -0.76 -4.52
N VAL A 38 9.53 -0.62 -5.04
CA VAL A 38 9.99 -1.42 -6.21
C VAL A 38 10.27 -2.90 -5.90
N SER A 39 10.50 -3.25 -4.63
CA SER A 39 10.87 -4.62 -4.26
C SER A 39 9.73 -5.62 -4.52
N GLN A 40 10.05 -6.74 -5.17
CA GLN A 40 9.11 -7.84 -5.39
C GLN A 40 8.59 -8.43 -4.08
N ASP A 41 9.41 -8.42 -3.02
CA ASP A 41 9.00 -8.91 -1.70
C ASP A 41 7.83 -8.10 -1.11
N CYS A 42 7.73 -6.82 -1.46
CA CYS A 42 6.64 -5.96 -1.02
C CYS A 42 5.28 -6.46 -1.57
N ALA A 43 5.24 -6.98 -2.79
CA ALA A 43 3.99 -7.45 -3.41
C ALA A 43 3.35 -8.60 -2.62
N GLY A 44 4.16 -9.58 -2.22
CA GLY A 44 3.72 -10.71 -1.41
C GLY A 44 3.25 -10.29 -0.01
N ILE A 45 3.95 -9.36 0.63
CA ILE A 45 3.57 -8.88 1.97
C ILE A 45 2.26 -8.09 1.90
N ILE A 46 2.13 -7.20 0.92
CA ILE A 46 0.94 -6.35 0.72
C ILE A 46 -0.30 -7.20 0.41
N SER A 47 -0.18 -8.21 -0.46
CA SER A 47 -1.30 -9.10 -0.77
C SER A 47 -1.72 -9.92 0.45
N GLN A 48 -0.77 -10.47 1.22
CA GLN A 48 -1.08 -11.18 2.46
C GLN A 48 -1.75 -10.29 3.51
N LEU A 49 -1.28 -9.05 3.64
CA LEU A 49 -1.85 -8.08 4.57
C LEU A 49 -3.29 -7.72 4.20
N ALA A 50 -3.55 -7.46 2.91
CA ALA A 50 -4.88 -7.22 2.39
C ALA A 50 -5.82 -8.42 2.62
N ASN A 51 -5.36 -9.64 2.33
CA ASN A 51 -6.13 -10.87 2.54
C ASN A 51 -6.46 -11.09 4.02
N LYS A 52 -5.48 -10.93 4.92
CA LYS A 52 -5.69 -11.09 6.38
C LYS A 52 -6.68 -10.07 6.93
N ALA A 53 -6.63 -8.84 6.45
CA ALA A 53 -7.55 -7.81 6.89
C ALA A 53 -8.97 -8.03 6.36
N ALA A 54 -9.12 -8.55 5.13
CA ALA A 54 -10.42 -8.95 4.59
C ALA A 54 -11.07 -10.07 5.43
N LEU A 55 -10.28 -10.97 6.03
CA LEU A 55 -10.75 -11.99 6.98
C LEU A 55 -11.18 -11.39 8.33
N THR A 56 -10.59 -10.26 8.73
CA THR A 56 -10.88 -9.62 10.02
C THR A 56 -12.20 -8.85 9.99
N ASP A 57 -12.49 -8.17 8.89
CA ASP A 57 -13.78 -7.53 8.66
C ASP A 57 -14.07 -7.46 7.15
N PRO A 58 -15.08 -8.19 6.64
CA PRO A 58 -15.38 -8.21 5.21
C PRO A 58 -15.94 -6.89 4.68
N SER A 59 -16.29 -5.93 5.55
CA SER A 59 -16.60 -4.54 5.15
C SER A 59 -15.34 -3.72 4.84
N LEU A 60 -14.15 -4.20 5.21
CA LEU A 60 -12.84 -3.58 4.95
C LEU A 60 -12.25 -3.94 3.58
N ARG A 61 -13.08 -4.23 2.57
CA ARG A 61 -12.58 -4.40 1.18
C ARG A 61 -11.77 -3.19 0.70
N SER A 62 -11.94 -2.03 1.32
CA SER A 62 -11.03 -0.89 1.20
C SER A 62 -10.35 -0.63 2.55
N LEU A 63 -9.06 -0.93 2.67
CA LEU A 63 -8.33 -0.90 3.94
C LEU A 63 -7.13 0.07 3.91
N ALA A 64 -7.25 1.25 4.52
CA ALA A 64 -6.07 2.08 4.71
C ALA A 64 -5.16 1.50 5.82
N VAL A 65 -4.12 0.73 5.46
CA VAL A 65 -3.10 0.27 6.43
C VAL A 65 -1.98 1.29 6.56
N SER A 66 -2.11 2.21 7.52
CA SER A 66 -1.01 3.10 7.87
C SER A 66 0.06 2.34 8.65
N LEU A 67 1.17 2.06 7.99
CA LEU A 67 2.41 1.64 8.64
C LEU A 67 3.21 2.90 8.94
N SER A 68 3.34 3.26 10.22
CA SER A 68 4.36 4.22 10.63
C SER A 68 5.58 3.47 11.16
N GLY A 69 6.72 3.76 10.56
CA GLY A 69 8.02 3.26 10.99
C GLY A 69 9.01 4.41 10.96
N SER A 70 9.74 4.60 12.05
CA SER A 70 10.93 5.46 12.03
C SER A 70 12.07 4.65 11.39
N ALA A 71 12.66 5.14 10.31
CA ALA A 71 13.82 4.52 9.67
C ALA A 71 15.05 4.39 10.60
N ASN A 72 14.96 4.94 11.83
CA ASN A 72 16.06 5.07 12.78
C ASN A 72 15.94 4.10 13.98
N SER A 73 14.93 3.21 14.04
CA SER A 73 14.80 2.25 15.15
C SER A 73 14.28 0.88 14.69
N PRO A 74 15.05 -0.21 14.84
CA PRO A 74 14.66 -1.56 14.41
C PRO A 74 13.56 -2.22 15.27
N THR A 75 13.00 -1.53 16.28
CA THR A 75 12.12 -2.14 17.29
C THR A 75 10.73 -1.53 17.44
N ALA A 76 10.36 -0.50 16.67
CA ALA A 76 9.05 0.15 16.81
C ALA A 76 8.31 0.28 15.48
N SER A 77 7.83 -0.86 14.95
CA SER A 77 6.85 -0.90 13.85
C SER A 77 5.47 -1.12 14.44
N SER A 78 4.68 -0.06 14.62
CA SER A 78 3.27 -0.19 15.03
C SER A 78 2.38 -0.19 13.79
N ALA A 79 1.81 -1.35 13.46
CA ALA A 79 0.76 -1.45 12.44
C ALA A 79 -0.59 -1.17 13.11
N SER A 80 -1.29 -0.13 12.66
CA SER A 80 -2.66 0.16 13.12
C SER A 80 -3.64 0.02 11.95
N LEU A 81 -4.67 -0.83 12.14
CA LEU A 81 -5.79 -0.92 11.21
C LEU A 81 -6.85 0.08 11.66
N THR A 82 -7.00 1.19 10.94
CA THR A 82 -8.01 2.21 11.24
C THR A 82 -9.01 2.35 10.10
N LYS A 83 -10.32 2.29 10.41
CA LYS A 83 -11.38 2.78 9.51
C LYS A 83 -11.25 4.31 9.43
N ASN A 84 -10.78 4.84 8.29
CA ASN A 84 -10.76 6.26 7.90
C ASN A 84 -10.85 7.29 9.04
N LYS A 85 -9.87 7.30 9.94
CA LYS A 85 -9.70 8.40 10.89
C LYS A 85 -8.24 8.83 10.88
N THR A 86 -8.00 9.93 10.18
CA THR A 86 -6.70 10.56 10.01
C THR A 86 -6.21 11.09 11.36
N THR A 87 -5.44 10.30 12.09
CA THR A 87 -4.62 10.83 13.19
C THR A 87 -3.40 11.53 12.60
N THR A 88 -3.23 12.76 13.05
CA THR A 88 -2.20 13.73 12.70
C THR A 88 -0.94 13.47 13.52
N ASN A 89 0.05 12.81 12.91
CA ASN A 89 1.46 12.98 13.25
C ASN A 89 2.28 12.85 11.95
N GLN A 90 3.45 13.48 11.90
CA GLN A 90 4.37 13.48 10.76
C GLN A 90 4.91 12.07 10.49
N GLU A 91 4.10 11.24 9.83
CA GLU A 91 4.45 9.85 9.55
C GLU A 91 4.13 9.56 8.08
N SER A 92 5.09 9.02 7.35
CA SER A 92 4.88 8.44 6.02
C SER A 92 3.82 7.36 6.13
N LYS A 93 2.87 7.32 5.19
CA LYS A 93 1.73 6.42 5.24
C LYS A 93 1.73 5.49 4.05
N LEU A 94 1.60 4.20 4.30
CA LEU A 94 1.18 3.24 3.28
C LEU A 94 -0.36 3.20 3.24
N LEU A 95 -0.94 3.06 2.06
CA LEU A 95 -2.38 2.92 1.84
C LEU A 95 -2.58 1.70 0.95
N VAL A 96 -3.42 0.72 1.35
CA VAL A 96 -3.56 -0.56 0.64
C VAL A 96 -5.02 -0.84 0.30
N LYS A 97 -5.41 -0.68 -0.96
CA LYS A 97 -6.80 -0.91 -1.37
C LYS A 97 -6.91 -2.14 -2.25
N THR A 98 -7.86 -3.02 -1.93
CA THR A 98 -8.18 -4.17 -2.76
C THR A 98 -9.48 -3.93 -3.52
N ASN A 99 -9.49 -4.24 -4.81
CA ASN A 99 -10.68 -4.20 -5.64
C ASN A 99 -10.76 -5.49 -6.47
N GLY A 100 -11.63 -6.41 -6.05
CA GLY A 100 -11.72 -7.75 -6.63
C GLY A 100 -10.42 -8.52 -6.41
N VAL A 101 -9.73 -8.84 -7.51
CA VAL A 101 -8.47 -9.61 -7.51
C VAL A 101 -7.21 -8.76 -7.49
N ILE A 102 -7.33 -7.43 -7.58
CA ILE A 102 -6.19 -6.51 -7.62
C ILE A 102 -6.08 -5.76 -6.30
N THR A 103 -4.86 -5.70 -5.77
CA THR A 103 -4.49 -4.90 -4.62
C THR A 103 -3.52 -3.80 -5.05
N VAL A 104 -3.83 -2.56 -4.68
CA VAL A 104 -3.02 -1.37 -4.97
C VAL A 104 -2.50 -0.80 -3.67
N ALA A 105 -1.20 -0.58 -3.59
CA ALA A 105 -0.53 0.07 -2.49
C ALA A 105 0.07 1.41 -2.93
N VAL A 106 -0.13 2.45 -2.14
CA VAL A 106 0.43 3.78 -2.36
C VAL A 106 1.17 4.22 -1.11
N HIS A 107 2.42 4.61 -1.27
CA HIS A 107 3.24 5.19 -0.21
C HIS A 107 3.24 6.71 -0.35
N VAL A 108 2.74 7.40 0.68
CA VAL A 108 2.63 8.85 0.76
C VAL A 108 3.64 9.38 1.78
N CYS A 109 4.61 10.17 1.33
CA CYS A 109 5.54 10.90 2.20
C CYS A 109 5.12 12.36 2.30
N LYS A 110 4.92 12.87 3.52
CA LYS A 110 4.68 14.30 3.77
C LYS A 110 5.98 15.10 3.85
#